data_AF-A0A7Y2H5Y5-F1
#
_entry.id   AF-A0A7Y2H5Y5-F1
#
_cell.length_a   1.000
_cell.length_b   1.000
_cell.length_c   1.000
_cell.angle_alpha   90.00
_cell.angle_beta   90.00
_cell.angle_gamma   90.00
#
_symmetry.space_group_name_H-M   'P 1'
#
loop_
_entity.id
_entity.type
_entity.pdbx_description
1 polymer ?
#
loop_
_entity_poly.entity_id
_entity_poly.type
_entity_poly.pdbx_seq_one_letter_code
_entity_poly.pdbx_strand_id
1 'polypeptide(L)' 'DLPIEKNRYKVPVGKHVFEVDEFLGANSGLVIAEIELGSVDETYEQPEWLGQEVTGEPAYYNSQLSKNPFSLWSP' A
#
# COMPACT_ATOMS: atom_id res chain seq x y z
N ASP A 1 4.65 -12.32 -14.55
CA ASP A 1 4.68 -11.48 -13.34
C ASP A 1 6.08 -11.49 -12.77
N LEU A 2 6.66 -10.31 -12.55
CA LEU A 2 7.94 -10.17 -11.85
C LEU A 2 7.72 -10.31 -10.35
N PRO A 3 8.66 -10.93 -9.60
CA PRO A 3 8.57 -10.98 -8.15
C PRO A 3 8.55 -9.56 -7.57
N ILE A 4 7.67 -9.34 -6.60
CA ILE A 4 7.63 -8.09 -5.82
C ILE A 4 8.45 -8.30 -4.55
N GLU A 5 9.36 -7.37 -4.31
CA GLU A 5 10.17 -7.31 -3.11
C GLU A 5 9.73 -6.08 -2.30
N LYS A 6 9.55 -6.25 -0.99
CA LYS A 6 9.12 -5.19 -0.08
C LYS A 6 9.50 -5.50 1.37
N ASN A 7 9.75 -4.45 2.15
CA ASN A 7 9.78 -4.52 3.60
C ASN A 7 8.38 -4.22 4.12
N ARG A 8 7.80 -5.12 4.93
CA ARG A 8 6.48 -4.93 5.54
C ARG A 8 6.61 -4.58 7.01
N TYR A 9 6.03 -3.46 7.40
CA TYR A 9 5.94 -2.98 8.77
C TYR A 9 4.51 -3.08 9.26
N LYS A 10 4.32 -3.53 10.50
CA LYS A 10 3.01 -3.54 11.15
C LYS A 10 2.97 -2.39 12.14
N VAL A 11 2.09 -1.43 11.90
CA VAL A 11 1.97 -0.20 12.69
C VAL A 11 0.61 -0.20 13.38
N PRO A 12 0.55 -0.51 14.69
CA PRO A 12 -0.69 -0.43 15.46
C PRO A 12 -1.16 1.03 15.59
N VAL A 13 -2.42 1.26 15.29
CA VAL A 13 -3.10 2.56 15.42
C VAL A 13 -4.49 2.30 15.97
N GLY A 14 -4.74 2.72 17.21
CA GLY A 14 -6.02 2.48 17.85
C GLY A 14 -6.35 0.99 17.94
N LYS A 15 -7.50 0.61 17.38
CA LYS A 15 -7.99 -0.78 17.30
C LYS A 15 -7.47 -1.55 16.08
N HIS A 16 -6.78 -0.90 15.16
CA HIS A 16 -6.35 -1.47 13.89
C HIS A 16 -4.83 -1.59 13.80
N VAL A 17 -4.38 -2.35 12.80
CA VAL A 17 -2.97 -2.45 12.43
C VAL A 17 -2.87 -2.13 10.96
N PHE A 18 -2.07 -1.13 10.62
CA PHE A 18 -1.70 -0.85 9.24
C PHE A 18 -0.52 -1.73 8.84
N GLU A 19 -0.63 -2.39 7.70
CA GLU A 19 0.50 -3.01 7.01
C GLU A 19 1.10 -1.96 6.06
N VAL A 20 2.25 -1.41 6.45
CA VAL A 20 2.99 -0.43 5.66
C VAL A 20 4.06 -1.15 4.87
N ASP A 21 3.90 -1.20 3.56
CA ASP A 21 4.81 -1.84 2.62
C ASP A 21 5.72 -0.79 1.97
N GLU A 22 7.02 -0.88 2.24
CA GLU A 22 8.07 -0.19 1.50
C GLU A 22 8.52 -1.09 0.35
N PHE A 23 8.18 -0.72 -0.89
CA PHE A 23 8.53 -1.52 -2.06
C PHE A 23 9.99 -1.32 -2.47
N LEU A 24 10.60 -2.38 -2.99
CA LEU A 24 12.00 -2.43 -3.39
C LEU A 24 12.15 -2.68 -4.90
N GLY A 25 13.40 -2.65 -5.37
CA GLY A 25 13.74 -2.94 -6.77
C GLY A 25 13.04 -1.99 -7.74
N ALA A 26 12.38 -2.53 -8.78
CA ALA A 26 11.68 -1.75 -9.79
C ALA A 26 10.48 -0.94 -9.25
N ASN A 27 10.02 -1.25 -8.04
CA ASN A 27 8.96 -0.54 -7.35
C ASN A 27 9.48 0.40 -6.24
N SER A 28 10.80 0.61 -6.15
CA SER A 28 11.40 1.47 -5.12
C SER A 28 10.91 2.92 -5.20
N GLY A 29 10.69 3.52 -4.03
CA GLY A 29 10.09 4.85 -3.88
C GLY A 29 8.58 4.83 -3.64
N LEU A 30 7.92 3.69 -3.87
CA LEU A 30 6.52 3.48 -3.54
C LEU A 30 6.37 2.93 -2.11
N VAL A 31 5.52 3.58 -1.32
CA VAL A 31 5.12 3.12 0.01
C VAL A 31 3.60 3.07 0.05
N ILE A 32 3.04 1.93 0.44
CA ILE A 32 1.58 1.74 0.54
C ILE A 32 1.24 1.28 1.95
N ALA A 33 0.21 1.87 2.54
CA ALA A 33 -0.37 1.39 3.79
C ALA A 33 -1.72 0.72 3.49
N GLU A 34 -1.90 -0.50 3.98
CA GLU A 34 -3.15 -1.26 3.89
C GLU A 34 -3.71 -1.49 5.30
N ILE A 35 -5.03 -1.38 5.44
CA ILE A 35 -5.76 -1.64 6.67
C ILE A 35 -6.94 -2.56 6.36
N GLU A 36 -7.11 -3.60 7.16
CA GLU A 36 -8.29 -4.45 7.10
C GLU A 36 -9.38 -3.90 8.01
N LEU A 37 -10.60 -3.77 7.46
CA LEU A 37 -11.80 -3.38 8.18
C LEU A 37 -12.79 -4.54 8.19
N GLY A 38 -13.56 -4.67 9.27
CA GLY A 38 -14.63 -5.64 9.41
C GLY A 38 -15.87 -5.32 8.57
N SER A 39 -16.06 -4.06 8.15
CA SER A 39 -17.06 -3.65 7.16
C SER A 39 -16.62 -2.38 6.42
N VAL A 40 -17.25 -2.10 5.28
CA VAL A 40 -16.94 -0.91 4.47
C VAL A 40 -17.27 0.41 5.19
N ASP A 41 -18.27 0.38 6.08
CA ASP A 41 -18.69 1.55 6.86
C ASP A 41 -17.97 1.66 8.21
N GLU A 42 -17.04 0.75 8.51
CA GLU A 42 -16.28 0.81 9.75
C GLU A 42 -15.36 2.04 9.77
N THR A 43 -15.50 2.86 10.80
CA THR A 43 -14.56 3.96 11.03
C THR A 43 -13.25 3.45 11.61
N TYR A 44 -12.16 4.08 11.16
CA TYR A 44 -10.80 3.83 11.61
C TYR A 44 -10.12 5.16 11.94
N GLU A 45 -9.08 5.09 12.78
CA GLU A 45 -8.24 6.25 13.07
C GLU A 45 -7.33 6.51 11.87
N GLN A 46 -7.28 7.77 11.42
CA GLN A 46 -6.49 8.18 10.25
C GLN A 46 -5.24 8.96 10.70
N PRO A 47 -4.07 8.30 10.80
CA PRO A 47 -2.82 8.96 11.13
C PRO A 47 -2.42 10.05 10.13
N GLU A 48 -1.74 11.09 10.62
CA GLU A 48 -1.23 12.20 9.79
C GLU A 48 -0.21 11.78 8.73
N TRP A 49 0.43 10.61 8.89
CA TRP A 49 1.40 10.09 7.94
C TRP A 49 0.76 9.37 6.74
N LEU A 50 -0.55 9.12 6.77
CA LEU A 50 -1.25 8.56 5.61
C LEU A 50 -1.25 9.58 4.47
N GLY A 51 -0.93 9.10 3.28
CA GLY A 51 -0.97 9.89 2.05
C GLY A 51 -2.34 9.87 1.39
N GLN A 52 -2.33 9.95 0.06
CA GLN A 52 -3.53 9.82 -0.77
C GLN A 52 -4.17 8.43 -0.58
N GLU A 53 -5.49 8.40 -0.47
CA GLU A 53 -6.25 7.15 -0.54
C GLU A 53 -6.24 6.60 -1.97
N VAL A 54 -5.81 5.34 -2.10
CA VAL A 54 -5.70 4.63 -3.39
C VAL A 54 -6.52 3.34 -3.40
N THR A 55 -7.49 3.22 -2.49
CA THR A 55 -8.43 2.09 -2.45
C THR A 55 -9.16 1.97 -3.79
N GLY A 56 -9.14 0.78 -4.39
CA GLY A 56 -9.82 0.54 -5.66
C GLY A 56 -9.02 0.92 -6.92
N GLU A 57 -7.86 1.59 -6.78
CA GLU A 57 -6.99 1.99 -7.90
C GLU A 57 -6.14 0.80 -8.37
N PRO A 58 -6.42 0.19 -9.54
CA PRO A 58 -5.79 -1.07 -9.91
C PRO A 58 -4.26 -0.97 -10.05
N ALA A 59 -3.74 0.20 -10.42
CA ALA A 59 -2.31 0.43 -10.58
C ALA A 59 -1.50 0.06 -9.33
N TYR A 60 -2.07 0.27 -8.14
CA TYR A 60 -1.40 0.02 -6.85
C TYR A 60 -1.51 -1.44 -6.39
N TYR A 61 -2.24 -2.30 -7.10
CA TYR A 61 -2.34 -3.71 -6.73
C TYR A 61 -1.04 -4.45 -7.04
N ASN A 62 -0.62 -5.36 -6.16
CA ASN A 62 0.56 -6.20 -6.37
C ASN A 62 0.54 -6.94 -7.73
N SER A 63 -0.64 -7.37 -8.18
CA SER A 63 -0.80 -8.02 -9.49
C SER A 63 -0.52 -7.09 -10.68
N GLN A 64 -0.71 -5.77 -10.52
CA GLN A 64 -0.37 -4.77 -11.53
C GLN A 64 1.07 -4.28 -11.37
N LEU A 65 1.54 -4.03 -10.14
CA LEU A 65 2.93 -3.65 -9.86
C LEU A 65 3.97 -4.68 -10.33
N SER A 66 3.58 -5.97 -10.40
CA SER A 66 4.42 -7.04 -10.96
C SER A 66 4.50 -7.03 -12.49
N LYS A 67 3.63 -6.27 -13.17
CA LYS A 67 3.53 -6.17 -14.63
C LYS A 67 3.98 -4.80 -15.14
N ASN A 68 3.55 -3.73 -14.48
CA ASN A 68 3.91 -2.35 -14.76
C ASN A 68 4.46 -1.70 -13.48
N PRO A 69 5.75 -1.95 -13.16
CA PRO A 69 6.34 -1.47 -11.91
C PRO A 69 6.34 0.06 -11.83
N PHE A 70 6.36 0.58 -10.61
CA PHE A 70 6.29 2.00 -10.29
C PHE A 70 7.31 2.86 -11.06
N SER A 71 8.52 2.34 -11.29
CA SER A 71 9.55 3.01 -12.08
C SER A 71 9.16 3.32 -13.54
N LEU A 72 8.11 2.69 -14.08
CA LEU A 72 7.59 2.93 -15.42
C LEU A 72 6.38 3.87 -15.46
N TRP A 73 5.91 4.32 -14.29
CA TRP A 73 4.76 5.22 -14.24
C TRP A 73 5.16 6.58 -14.77
N SER A 74 4.30 7.17 -15.61
CA SER A 74 4.52 8.53 -16.09
C SER A 74 4.22 9.52 -14.96
N PRO A 75 5.06 10.56 -14.77
CA PRO A 75 4.77 11.63 -13.82
C PRO A 75 3.56 12.48 -14.24
#